data_AF-A0A847FRV5-F1
#
_entry.id   AF-A0A847FRV5-F1
#
_cell.length_a   1.000
_cell.length_b   1.000
_cell.length_c   1.000
_cell.angle_alpha   90.00
_cell.angle_beta   90.00
_cell.angle_gamma   90.00
#
_symmetry.space_group_name_H-M   'P 1'
#
loop_
_entity.id
_entity.type
_entity.pdbx_description
1 polymer ?
#
loop_
_entity_poly.entity_id
_entity_poly.type
_entity_poly.pdbx_seq_one_letter_code
_entity_poly.pdbx_strand_id
1 'polypeptide(L)'
;MKNKWFGLTSILLIVMLLVAACGATNEAPGGAVQETPEAGGVIEETPAEGEATAEMPAEGGAAAGECPVAVEEGASITFSGWGDQTEQQIYRDSILRFQDVCPGVTVNYEPIPAEFQTRLKAAMAGGTAPDVFYVDDQLMTAFAPVGQLLPLDDYMAEAGVSEDQFLPQLTPIFAHEGQIYGLPKDWGTLGLVYLPEVFDAAGIDYPTEDWTWDDMRTAAQTIAE
;
A
#
# COMPACT_ATOMS: atom_id res chain seq x y z
N MET A 1 49.97 -19.99 -42.33
CA MET A 1 48.98 -20.00 -41.24
C MET A 1 47.79 -19.19 -41.71
N LYS A 2 46.60 -19.80 -41.70
CA LYS A 2 45.36 -19.30 -42.31
C LYS A 2 44.45 -18.67 -41.26
N ASN A 3 43.67 -17.68 -41.69
CA ASN A 3 42.37 -17.21 -41.15
C ASN A 3 42.43 -16.22 -39.96
N LYS A 4 41.58 -15.18 -39.85
CA LYS A 4 40.47 -14.63 -40.68
C LYS A 4 40.16 -13.24 -40.09
N TRP A 5 40.11 -12.20 -40.93
CA TRP A 5 39.70 -10.83 -40.61
C TRP A 5 38.51 -10.49 -41.50
N PHE A 6 37.30 -10.50 -40.94
CA PHE A 6 36.01 -10.10 -41.55
C PHE A 6 35.00 -10.06 -40.38
N GLY A 7 34.15 -9.07 -40.16
CA GLY A 7 33.91 -7.80 -40.83
C GLY A 7 33.01 -6.98 -39.91
N LEU A 8 33.31 -5.69 -39.75
CA LEU A 8 32.59 -4.78 -38.86
C LEU A 8 32.26 -3.51 -39.67
N THR A 9 31.42 -3.64 -40.69
CA THR A 9 30.88 -2.51 -41.46
C THR A 9 29.73 -3.00 -42.33
N SER A 10 28.48 -2.97 -41.83
CA SER A 10 27.30 -2.68 -42.66
C SER A 10 26.01 -2.58 -41.85
N ILE A 11 25.17 -1.64 -42.24
CA ILE A 11 23.74 -1.48 -41.89
C ILE A 11 23.47 -0.62 -40.64
N LEU A 12 24.02 0.58 -40.71
CA LEU A 12 23.36 1.81 -40.31
C LEU A 12 22.38 2.19 -41.43
N LEU A 13 21.14 1.69 -41.42
CA LEU A 13 20.04 2.12 -42.29
C LEU A 13 18.78 1.29 -41.95
N ILE A 14 17.88 1.86 -41.16
CA ILE A 14 16.40 1.72 -41.24
C ILE A 14 15.86 2.78 -40.26
N VAL A 15 15.79 4.01 -40.75
CA VAL A 15 14.98 5.11 -40.24
C VAL A 15 14.06 5.49 -41.40
N MET A 16 12.77 5.61 -41.10
CA MET A 16 11.70 6.17 -41.94
C MET A 16 11.35 5.43 -43.25
N LEU A 17 10.10 4.95 -43.35
CA LEU A 17 9.20 5.21 -44.49
C LEU A 17 7.74 4.81 -44.16
N LEU A 18 6.91 5.85 -44.12
CA LEU A 18 5.57 6.00 -44.71
C LEU A 18 4.28 5.50 -44.04
N VAL A 19 3.50 6.53 -43.74
CA VAL A 19 2.05 6.64 -43.55
C VAL A 19 1.27 6.41 -44.87
N ALA A 20 0.02 5.94 -44.69
CA ALA A 20 -1.16 5.95 -45.57
C ALA A 20 -1.30 4.87 -46.67
N ALA A 21 -2.33 4.01 -46.53
CA ALA A 21 -3.58 4.12 -47.33
C ALA A 21 -4.57 2.96 -47.07
N CYS A 22 -5.87 3.34 -47.03
CA CYS A 22 -7.11 2.56 -47.27
C CYS A 22 -7.46 1.43 -46.28
N GLY A 23 -8.66 1.36 -45.68
CA GLY A 23 -9.97 1.78 -46.16
C GLY A 23 -10.78 0.54 -46.56
N ALA A 24 -11.42 -0.11 -45.59
CA ALA A 24 -12.46 -1.11 -45.81
C ALA A 24 -13.40 -1.13 -44.59
N THR A 25 -14.65 -0.80 -44.86
CA THR A 25 -15.82 -0.80 -43.99
C THR A 25 -16.14 -2.20 -43.50
N ASN A 26 -16.45 -2.36 -42.21
CA ASN A 26 -17.24 -3.49 -41.74
C ASN A 26 -18.32 -3.00 -40.79
N GLU A 27 -19.56 -3.19 -41.21
CA GLU A 27 -20.79 -2.94 -40.45
C GLU A 27 -20.84 -3.81 -39.20
N ALA A 28 -21.12 -3.18 -38.05
CA ALA A 28 -21.54 -3.88 -36.84
C ALA A 28 -23.08 -3.94 -36.83
N PRO A 29 -23.71 -5.11 -36.56
CA PRO A 29 -25.14 -5.14 -36.33
C PRO A 29 -25.45 -4.63 -34.92
N GLY A 30 -26.39 -3.69 -34.85
CA GLY A 30 -26.88 -3.11 -33.61
C GLY A 30 -27.60 -4.14 -32.73
N GLY A 31 -27.22 -4.16 -31.46
CA GLY A 31 -28.01 -4.71 -30.36
C GLY A 31 -28.44 -3.55 -29.45
N ALA A 32 -29.74 -3.50 -29.17
CA ALA A 32 -30.38 -2.44 -28.40
C ALA A 32 -29.81 -2.31 -26.99
N VAL A 33 -29.54 -1.08 -26.56
CA VAL A 33 -29.24 -0.73 -25.17
C VAL A 33 -30.56 -0.72 -24.42
N GLN A 34 -30.72 -1.64 -23.47
CA GLN A 34 -31.80 -1.61 -22.50
C GLN A 34 -31.28 -0.92 -21.24
N GLU A 35 -31.85 0.25 -20.93
CA GLU A 35 -31.63 0.97 -19.68
C GLU A 35 -32.10 0.09 -18.51
N THR A 36 -31.24 -0.08 -17.50
CA THR A 36 -31.61 -0.74 -16.24
C THR A 36 -31.94 0.36 -15.22
N PRO A 37 -33.07 0.29 -14.49
CA PRO A 37 -33.51 1.39 -13.63
C PRO A 37 -32.70 1.46 -12.33
N GLU A 38 -32.34 2.68 -11.93
CA GLU A 38 -31.94 3.01 -10.57
C GLU A 38 -33.09 2.71 -9.60
N ALA A 39 -32.84 1.81 -8.65
CA ALA A 39 -33.66 1.66 -7.46
C ALA A 39 -32.87 2.20 -6.27
N GLY A 40 -33.11 3.48 -5.98
CA GLY A 40 -32.72 4.09 -4.71
C GLY A 40 -33.51 3.48 -3.56
N GLY A 41 -32.80 3.01 -2.54
CA GLY A 41 -33.34 2.59 -1.27
C GLY A 41 -32.44 3.14 -0.16
N VAL A 42 -32.94 4.15 0.54
CA VAL A 42 -32.31 4.71 1.74
C VAL A 42 -32.37 3.65 2.83
N ILE A 43 -31.23 3.17 3.30
CA ILE A 43 -31.12 2.36 4.52
C ILE A 43 -30.93 3.32 5.70
N GLU A 44 -31.95 3.35 6.55
CA GLU A 44 -31.96 4.02 7.85
C GLU A 44 -31.24 3.10 8.84
N GLU A 45 -30.00 3.45 9.23
CA GLU A 45 -29.26 2.72 10.27
C GLU A 45 -29.86 2.98 11.65
N THR A 46 -30.36 1.93 12.29
CA THR A 46 -30.61 1.92 13.74
C THR A 46 -29.37 1.35 14.42
N PRO A 47 -28.77 2.05 15.40
CA PRO A 47 -27.50 1.64 15.99
C PRO A 47 -27.69 0.48 16.96
N ALA A 48 -26.89 -0.58 16.79
CA ALA A 48 -26.77 -1.66 17.76
C ALA A 48 -25.75 -1.28 18.84
N GLU A 49 -26.26 -1.05 20.05
CA GLU A 49 -25.51 -0.97 21.30
C GLU A 49 -24.70 -2.26 21.54
N GLY A 50 -23.43 -2.11 21.95
CA GLY A 50 -22.59 -3.23 22.36
C GLY A 50 -21.12 -2.89 22.55
N GLU A 51 -20.80 -1.74 23.16
CA GLU A 51 -19.43 -1.40 23.57
C GLU A 51 -18.96 -2.32 24.72
N ALA A 52 -17.94 -3.12 24.46
CA ALA A 52 -17.01 -3.60 25.47
C ALA A 52 -15.75 -2.74 25.40
N THR A 53 -15.80 -1.57 26.06
CA THR A 53 -14.64 -0.71 26.28
C THR A 53 -13.65 -1.40 27.21
N ALA A 54 -12.55 -1.90 26.65
CA ALA A 54 -11.35 -2.16 27.41
C ALA A 54 -10.68 -0.80 27.70
N GLU A 55 -10.81 -0.32 28.94
CA GLU A 55 -10.06 0.83 29.44
C GLU A 55 -8.54 0.54 29.36
N MET A 56 -7.87 1.24 28.45
CA MET A 56 -6.42 1.46 28.57
C MET A 56 -6.20 2.55 29.62
N PRO A 57 -5.26 2.36 30.57
CA PRO A 57 -4.99 3.37 31.57
C PRO A 57 -4.38 4.61 30.90
N ALA A 58 -5.07 5.74 31.06
CA ALA A 58 -4.53 7.05 30.77
C ALA A 58 -3.45 7.39 31.80
N GLU A 59 -2.19 7.19 31.45
CA GLU A 59 -1.06 7.82 32.14
C GLU A 59 -0.50 8.97 31.29
N GLY A 60 -0.52 10.17 31.89
CA GLY A 60 0.40 11.24 31.56
C GLY A 60 -0.08 12.24 30.51
N GLY A 61 -0.84 13.24 30.95
CA GLY A 61 -0.89 14.51 30.24
C GLY A 61 0.53 15.09 30.14
N ALA A 62 1.13 15.00 28.95
CA ALA A 62 2.38 15.68 28.66
C ALA A 62 2.09 17.18 28.56
N ALA A 63 2.70 17.96 29.44
CA ALA A 63 2.92 19.37 29.22
C ALA A 63 3.55 19.56 27.84
N ALA A 64 3.20 20.64 27.12
CA ALA A 64 3.82 21.02 25.85
C ALA A 64 5.34 20.99 26.01
N GLY A 65 5.94 19.90 25.54
CA GLY A 65 7.29 19.49 25.85
C GLY A 65 8.21 19.72 24.67
N GLU A 66 9.48 19.93 24.95
CA GLU A 66 10.53 19.86 23.94
C GLU A 66 10.57 18.44 23.35
N CYS A 67 10.88 18.34 22.05
CA CYS A 67 10.94 17.05 21.36
C CYS A 67 11.90 16.09 22.10
N PRO A 68 11.54 14.80 22.27
CA PRO A 68 12.37 13.84 22.98
C PRO A 68 13.73 13.55 22.32
N VAL A 69 13.90 14.01 21.07
CA VAL A 69 15.14 13.90 20.29
C VAL A 69 15.60 15.29 19.83
N ALA A 70 16.89 15.41 19.51
CA ALA A 70 17.42 16.65 18.95
C ALA A 70 16.80 16.94 17.57
N VAL A 71 16.31 18.15 17.37
CA VAL A 71 15.66 18.59 16.12
C VAL A 71 16.39 19.82 15.57
N GLU A 72 16.64 19.82 14.26
CA GLU A 72 17.19 20.96 13.55
C GLU A 72 16.19 22.13 13.50
N GLU A 73 16.68 23.37 13.59
CA GLU A 73 15.82 24.55 13.51
C GLU A 73 15.11 24.61 12.15
N GLY A 74 13.78 24.61 12.16
CA GLY A 74 12.96 24.64 10.95
C GLY A 74 12.87 23.30 10.21
N ALA A 75 13.13 22.18 10.89
CA ALA A 75 13.00 20.84 10.33
C ALA A 75 11.64 20.63 9.64
N SER A 76 11.68 20.14 8.41
CA SER A 76 10.50 19.83 7.60
C SER A 76 10.72 18.51 6.89
N ILE A 77 9.77 17.58 7.04
CA ILE A 77 9.79 16.28 6.38
C ILE A 77 8.56 16.09 5.52
N THR A 78 8.68 15.27 4.49
CA THR A 78 7.59 14.79 3.66
C THR A 78 7.27 13.36 4.02
N PHE A 79 6.00 13.09 4.32
CA PHE A 79 5.50 11.76 4.63
C PHE A 79 4.48 11.33 3.57
N SER A 80 4.64 10.11 3.02
CA SER A 80 3.69 9.55 2.06
C SER A 80 3.36 8.08 2.33
N GLY A 81 2.13 7.69 2.06
CA GLY A 81 1.65 6.31 2.14
C GLY A 81 0.48 6.09 1.21
N TRP A 82 0.13 4.83 0.98
CA TRP A 82 -1.19 4.48 0.46
C TRP A 82 -2.22 4.46 1.59
N GLY A 83 -3.49 4.38 1.24
CA GLY A 83 -4.58 4.31 2.21
C GLY A 83 -5.83 5.01 1.71
N ASP A 84 -6.98 4.53 2.19
CA ASP A 84 -8.26 5.17 1.94
C ASP A 84 -8.41 6.47 2.75
N GLN A 85 -9.57 7.11 2.68
CA GLN A 85 -9.80 8.36 3.43
C GLN A 85 -9.76 8.16 4.94
N THR A 86 -10.18 6.99 5.43
CA THR A 86 -10.18 6.66 6.86
C THR A 86 -8.75 6.57 7.37
N GLU A 87 -7.90 5.83 6.66
CA GLU A 87 -6.48 5.71 7.00
C GLU A 87 -5.77 7.06 6.91
N GLN A 88 -6.04 7.83 5.86
CA GLN A 88 -5.47 9.18 5.72
C GLN A 88 -5.85 10.10 6.89
N GLN A 89 -7.07 10.00 7.42
CA GLN A 89 -7.48 10.78 8.58
C GLN A 89 -6.72 10.35 9.84
N ILE A 90 -6.51 9.05 10.05
CA ILE A 90 -5.71 8.52 11.17
C ILE A 90 -4.29 9.12 11.17
N TYR A 91 -3.67 9.25 9.98
CA TYR A 91 -2.36 9.89 9.89
C TYR A 91 -2.39 11.38 10.12
N ARG A 92 -3.42 12.10 9.64
CA ARG A 92 -3.58 13.52 9.95
C ARG A 92 -3.66 13.74 11.46
N ASP A 93 -4.45 12.94 12.16
CA ASP A 93 -4.58 13.03 13.62
C ASP A 93 -3.27 12.62 14.33
N SER A 94 -2.55 11.64 13.79
CA SER A 94 -1.24 11.23 14.33
C SER A 94 -0.18 12.31 14.16
N ILE A 95 -0.19 13.03 13.02
CA ILE A 95 0.69 14.16 12.78
C ILE A 95 0.40 15.31 13.73
N LEU A 96 -0.88 15.57 14.04
CA LEU A 96 -1.25 16.56 15.06
C LEU A 96 -0.70 16.17 16.44
N ARG A 97 -0.88 14.90 16.85
CA ARG A 97 -0.28 14.40 18.10
C ARG A 97 1.25 14.47 18.09
N PHE A 98 1.88 14.20 16.94
CA PHE A 98 3.32 14.33 16.79
C PHE A 98 3.77 15.79 16.95
N GLN A 99 3.01 16.76 16.44
CA GLN A 99 3.31 18.18 16.62
C GLN A 99 3.21 18.62 18.09
N ASP A 100 2.35 18.00 18.89
CA ASP A 100 2.30 18.24 20.35
C ASP A 100 3.56 17.71 21.07
N VAL A 101 4.16 16.64 20.56
CA VAL A 101 5.37 16.02 21.11
C VAL A 101 6.65 16.67 20.56
N CYS A 102 6.66 17.08 19.29
CA CYS A 102 7.79 17.66 18.57
C CYS A 102 7.37 18.92 17.80
N PRO A 103 7.06 20.04 18.50
CA PRO A 103 6.48 21.24 17.89
C PRO A 103 7.41 21.96 16.90
N GLY A 104 8.71 21.64 16.89
CA GLY A 104 9.71 22.21 15.98
C GLY A 104 9.77 21.55 14.60
N VAL A 105 9.02 20.46 14.36
CA VAL A 105 9.04 19.69 13.11
C VAL A 105 7.76 19.91 12.32
N THR A 106 7.91 20.30 11.05
CA THR A 106 6.79 20.33 10.09
C THR A 106 6.71 19.00 9.36
N VAL A 107 5.51 18.42 9.29
CA VAL A 107 5.26 17.19 8.52
C VAL A 107 4.30 17.50 7.37
N ASN A 108 4.81 17.42 6.14
CA ASN A 108 4.03 17.55 4.91
C ASN A 108 3.50 16.18 4.50
N TYR A 109 2.21 15.92 4.74
CA TYR A 109 1.58 14.65 4.38
C TYR A 109 1.04 14.67 2.96
N GLU A 110 1.62 13.82 2.11
CA GLU A 110 1.30 13.70 0.68
C GLU A 110 0.85 12.26 0.36
N PRO A 111 -0.40 11.87 0.68
CA PRO A 111 -0.88 10.50 0.43
C PRO A 111 -0.97 10.21 -1.07
N ILE A 112 -0.64 8.96 -1.43
CA ILE A 112 -0.75 8.44 -2.80
C ILE A 112 -1.63 7.19 -2.76
N PRO A 113 -2.96 7.33 -2.92
CA PRO A 113 -3.90 6.22 -2.70
C PRO A 113 -3.83 5.11 -3.75
N ALA A 114 -3.33 5.41 -4.95
CA ALA A 114 -3.26 4.49 -6.08
C ALA A 114 -1.88 4.57 -6.74
N GLU A 115 -1.43 3.44 -7.30
CA GLU A 115 -0.12 3.30 -7.96
C GLU A 115 1.07 3.66 -7.06
N PHE A 116 0.92 3.48 -5.74
CA PHE A 116 1.91 3.90 -4.74
C PHE A 116 3.29 3.30 -5.03
N GLN A 117 3.38 1.97 -5.18
CA GLN A 117 4.63 1.25 -5.43
C GLN A 117 5.30 1.70 -6.73
N THR A 118 4.51 1.93 -7.79
CA THR A 118 5.02 2.40 -9.08
C THR A 118 5.60 3.81 -8.96
N ARG A 119 4.88 4.71 -8.28
CA ARG A 119 5.31 6.10 -8.05
C ARG A 119 6.51 6.17 -7.12
N LEU A 120 6.52 5.39 -6.05
CA LEU A 120 7.65 5.30 -5.13
C LEU A 120 8.91 4.83 -5.87
N LYS A 121 8.87 3.74 -6.64
CA LYS A 121 10.02 3.29 -7.44
C LYS A 121 10.55 4.39 -8.37
N ALA A 122 9.66 5.13 -9.04
CA ALA A 122 10.07 6.24 -9.90
C ALA A 122 10.72 7.38 -9.09
N ALA A 123 10.16 7.73 -7.93
CA ALA A 123 10.69 8.76 -7.05
C ALA A 123 12.05 8.36 -6.45
N MET A 124 12.21 7.09 -6.03
CA MET A 124 13.47 6.53 -5.55
C MET A 124 14.56 6.58 -6.64
N ALA A 125 14.21 6.22 -7.88
CA ALA A 125 15.14 6.31 -9.02
C ALA A 125 15.46 7.76 -9.42
N GLY A 126 14.51 8.68 -9.22
CA GLY A 126 14.64 10.11 -9.51
C GLY A 126 15.31 10.93 -8.41
N GLY A 127 15.54 10.34 -7.22
CA GLY A 127 16.05 11.08 -6.06
C GLY A 127 15.05 12.09 -5.49
N THR A 128 13.74 11.83 -5.65
CA THR A 128 12.65 12.69 -5.19
C THR A 128 11.64 11.93 -4.33
N ALA A 129 12.10 10.86 -3.67
CA ALA A 129 11.26 10.12 -2.73
C ALA A 129 10.94 10.97 -1.50
N PRO A 130 9.81 10.72 -0.82
CA PRO A 130 9.53 11.31 0.50
C PRO A 130 10.61 10.93 1.52
N ASP A 131 10.71 11.70 2.61
CA ASP A 131 11.64 11.41 3.71
C ASP A 131 11.17 10.21 4.54
N VAL A 132 9.86 10.13 4.78
CA VAL A 132 9.19 9.01 5.45
C VAL A 132 8.16 8.45 4.48
N PHE A 133 8.17 7.14 4.27
CA PHE A 133 7.20 6.52 3.39
C PHE A 133 6.86 5.10 3.80
N TYR A 134 5.71 4.64 3.35
CA TYR A 134 5.40 3.22 3.43
C TYR A 134 6.25 2.41 2.46
N VAL A 135 6.63 1.23 2.90
CA VAL A 135 7.29 0.22 2.07
C VAL A 135 6.65 -1.13 2.37
N ASP A 136 6.30 -1.88 1.32
CA ASP A 136 5.85 -3.26 1.48
C ASP A 136 7.05 -4.23 1.51
N ASP A 137 6.78 -5.50 1.80
CA ASP A 137 7.79 -6.56 1.89
C ASP A 137 8.60 -6.73 0.59
N GLN A 138 7.93 -6.56 -0.56
CA GLN A 138 8.55 -6.67 -1.88
C GLN A 138 9.52 -5.52 -2.16
N LEU A 139 9.10 -4.28 -1.92
CA LEU A 139 9.96 -3.10 -2.13
C LEU A 139 11.07 -3.01 -1.08
N MET A 140 10.82 -3.46 0.15
CA MET A 140 11.84 -3.56 1.19
C MET A 140 13.00 -4.46 0.73
N THR A 141 12.67 -5.63 0.17
CA THR A 141 13.66 -6.56 -0.42
C THR A 141 14.40 -5.96 -1.62
N ALA A 142 13.78 -5.02 -2.34
CA ALA A 142 14.39 -4.37 -3.50
C ALA A 142 15.32 -3.20 -3.12
N PHE A 143 14.95 -2.40 -2.11
CA PHE A 143 15.64 -1.14 -1.80
C PHE A 143 16.76 -1.27 -0.77
N ALA A 144 16.59 -2.12 0.26
CA ALA A 144 17.59 -2.26 1.31
C ALA A 144 18.96 -2.75 0.78
N PRO A 145 19.05 -3.78 -0.09
CA PRO A 145 20.35 -4.31 -0.55
C PRO A 145 21.14 -3.34 -1.43
N VAL A 146 20.49 -2.31 -1.97
CA VAL A 146 21.11 -1.29 -2.84
C VAL A 146 21.33 0.04 -2.11
N GLY A 147 21.18 0.07 -0.79
CA GLY A 147 21.45 1.24 0.04
C GLY A 147 20.48 2.39 -0.19
N GLN A 148 19.27 2.09 -0.64
CA GLN A 148 18.23 3.10 -0.87
C GLN A 148 17.37 3.39 0.37
N LEU A 149 17.54 2.62 1.44
CA LEU A 149 16.86 2.84 2.73
C LEU A 149 17.88 3.14 3.82
N LEU A 150 17.47 3.96 4.79
CA LEU A 150 18.28 4.34 5.94
C LEU A 150 18.18 3.23 7.01
N PRO A 151 19.30 2.67 7.50
CA PRO A 151 19.26 1.81 8.68
C PRO A 151 18.80 2.62 9.90
N LEU A 152 17.90 2.03 10.69
CA LEU A 152 17.16 2.71 11.76
C LEU A 152 17.68 2.40 13.16
N ASP A 153 18.59 1.42 13.33
CA ASP A 153 18.99 0.89 14.63
C ASP A 153 19.48 1.98 15.61
N ASP A 154 20.33 2.89 15.15
CA ASP A 154 20.86 3.99 15.96
C ASP A 154 19.76 5.00 16.35
N TYR A 155 18.84 5.30 15.43
CA TYR A 155 17.71 6.20 15.66
C TYR A 155 16.67 5.58 16.59
N MET A 156 16.45 4.26 16.48
CA MET A 156 15.61 3.51 17.41
C MET A 156 16.18 3.59 18.83
N ALA A 157 17.48 3.37 18.98
CA ALA A 157 18.14 3.48 20.29
C ALA A 157 18.04 4.89 20.88
N GLU A 158 18.23 5.94 20.07
CA GLU A 158 18.07 7.34 20.51
C GLU A 158 16.63 7.66 20.93
N ALA A 159 15.65 7.18 20.17
CA ALA A 159 14.23 7.39 20.44
C ALA A 159 13.66 6.48 21.55
N GLY A 160 14.45 5.55 22.10
CA GLY A 160 13.98 4.55 23.05
C GLY A 160 12.98 3.55 22.46
N VAL A 161 13.09 3.31 21.15
CA VAL A 161 12.30 2.33 20.40
C VAL A 161 13.08 1.01 20.33
N SER A 162 12.40 -0.11 20.55
CA SER A 162 13.00 -1.44 20.52
C SER A 162 12.12 -2.45 19.80
N GLU A 163 12.74 -3.47 19.22
CA GLU A 163 12.03 -4.47 18.41
C GLU A 163 10.93 -5.23 19.17
N ASP A 164 11.05 -5.37 20.49
CA ASP A 164 10.07 -6.04 21.36
C ASP A 164 8.78 -5.24 21.56
N GLN A 165 8.74 -3.99 21.12
CA GLN A 165 7.52 -3.20 21.01
C GLN A 165 6.66 -3.61 19.81
N PHE A 166 7.21 -4.41 18.88
CA PHE A 166 6.53 -4.90 17.68
C PHE A 166 6.25 -6.40 17.78
N LEU A 167 5.31 -6.88 16.96
CA LEU A 167 5.08 -8.31 16.82
C LEU A 167 6.35 -8.97 16.25
N PRO A 168 6.90 -10.01 16.90
CA PRO A 168 8.20 -10.58 16.52
C PRO A 168 8.20 -11.23 15.14
N GLN A 169 7.02 -11.52 14.57
CA GLN A 169 6.88 -12.05 13.22
C GLN A 169 7.01 -10.97 12.13
N LEU A 170 6.83 -9.69 12.46
CA LEU A 170 6.81 -8.60 11.48
C LEU A 170 8.18 -7.94 11.30
N THR A 171 8.92 -7.75 12.38
CA THR A 171 10.23 -7.07 12.34
C THR A 171 11.21 -7.68 11.35
N PRO A 172 11.34 -9.02 11.21
CA PRO A 172 12.26 -9.63 10.25
C PRO A 172 11.97 -9.28 8.78
N ILE A 173 10.74 -8.89 8.43
CA ILE A 173 10.35 -8.47 7.07
C ILE A 173 11.09 -7.18 6.69
N PHE A 174 11.33 -6.32 7.66
CA PHE A 174 11.95 -5.01 7.49
C PHE A 174 13.42 -4.97 7.92
N ALA A 175 14.04 -6.15 8.05
CA ALA A 175 15.44 -6.32 8.38
C ALA A 175 16.26 -6.76 7.16
N HIS A 176 17.48 -6.23 7.01
CA HIS A 176 18.44 -6.68 6.01
C HIS A 176 19.85 -6.70 6.61
N GLU A 177 20.59 -7.80 6.40
CA GLU A 177 21.95 -7.99 6.96
C GLU A 177 22.09 -7.70 8.47
N GLY A 178 21.01 -7.94 9.23
CA GLY A 178 20.98 -7.75 10.69
C GLY A 178 20.72 -6.31 11.14
N GLN A 179 20.30 -5.42 10.24
CA GLN A 179 19.88 -4.04 10.55
C GLN A 179 18.40 -3.85 10.20
N ILE A 180 17.72 -2.98 10.93
CA ILE A 180 16.33 -2.61 10.69
C ILE A 180 16.26 -1.42 9.74
N TYR A 181 15.43 -1.48 8.71
CA TYR A 181 15.26 -0.41 7.71
C TYR A 181 13.83 0.11 7.62
N GLY A 182 12.91 -0.50 8.37
CA GLY A 182 11.51 -0.11 8.44
C GLY A 182 10.87 -0.60 9.72
N LEU A 183 9.90 0.16 10.22
CA LEU A 183 9.14 -0.21 11.41
C LEU A 183 7.79 -0.81 10.99
N PRO A 184 7.39 -1.98 11.52
CA PRO A 184 6.07 -2.54 11.27
C PRO A 184 4.97 -1.57 11.70
N LYS A 185 4.20 -1.10 10.72
CA LYS A 185 3.06 -0.19 10.92
C LYS A 185 1.77 -0.94 11.22
N ASP A 186 1.49 -1.93 10.38
CA ASP A 186 0.34 -2.81 10.43
C ASP A 186 0.64 -4.10 9.67
N TRP A 187 -0.33 -5.01 9.66
CA TRP A 187 -0.29 -6.25 8.88
C TRP A 187 -1.72 -6.65 8.52
N GLY A 188 -1.87 -7.36 7.40
CA GLY A 188 -3.13 -7.93 6.95
C GLY A 188 -3.04 -9.44 6.84
N THR A 189 -4.10 -10.13 7.24
CA THR A 189 -4.28 -11.56 6.93
C THR A 189 -5.20 -11.70 5.72
N LEU A 190 -5.04 -12.79 4.95
CA LEU A 190 -6.02 -13.17 3.95
C LEU A 190 -7.19 -13.89 4.64
N GLY A 191 -8.41 -13.48 4.32
CA GLY A 191 -9.64 -14.11 4.78
C GLY A 191 -10.65 -14.22 3.65
N LEU A 192 -11.54 -15.20 3.75
CA LEU A 192 -12.68 -15.32 2.85
C LEU A 192 -13.83 -14.47 3.38
N VAL A 193 -14.17 -13.40 2.67
CA VAL A 193 -15.38 -12.60 2.91
C VAL A 193 -16.44 -13.06 1.91
N TYR A 194 -17.64 -13.36 2.40
CA TYR A 194 -18.78 -13.75 1.59
C TYR A 194 -20.03 -12.97 1.97
N LEU A 195 -20.97 -12.86 1.04
CA LEU A 195 -22.28 -12.24 1.23
C LEU A 195 -23.31 -13.33 1.55
N PRO A 196 -23.84 -13.43 2.78
CA PRO A 196 -24.77 -14.49 3.16
C PRO A 196 -26.00 -14.59 2.25
N GLU A 197 -26.54 -13.45 1.80
CA GLU A 197 -27.70 -13.37 0.93
C GLU A 197 -27.49 -14.02 -0.45
N VAL A 198 -26.25 -14.01 -0.94
CA VAL A 198 -25.88 -14.65 -2.22
C VAL A 198 -25.86 -16.17 -2.05
N PHE A 199 -25.37 -16.65 -0.91
CA PHE A 199 -25.36 -18.07 -0.57
C PHE A 199 -26.79 -18.60 -0.33
N ASP A 200 -27.61 -17.83 0.39
CA ASP A 200 -29.02 -18.15 0.63
C ASP A 200 -29.81 -18.24 -0.68
N ALA A 201 -29.59 -17.29 -1.60
CA ALA A 201 -30.25 -17.27 -2.91
C ALA A 201 -29.85 -18.46 -3.79
N ALA A 202 -28.59 -18.89 -3.72
CA ALA A 202 -28.07 -20.06 -4.41
C ALA A 202 -28.43 -21.39 -3.71
N GLY A 203 -28.94 -21.34 -2.47
CA GLY A 203 -29.32 -22.51 -1.69
C GLY A 203 -28.13 -23.40 -1.30
N ILE A 204 -26.96 -22.81 -1.06
CA ILE A 204 -25.74 -23.53 -0.66
C ILE A 204 -25.29 -23.14 0.76
N ASP A 205 -24.61 -24.06 1.43
CA ASP A 205 -24.08 -23.85 2.78
C ASP A 205 -22.96 -22.79 2.80
N TYR A 206 -22.86 -22.06 3.92
CA TYR A 206 -21.83 -21.04 4.11
C TYR A 206 -20.41 -21.61 4.23
N PRO A 207 -19.37 -20.80 3.96
CA PRO A 207 -17.99 -21.20 4.19
C PRO A 207 -17.71 -21.62 5.63
N THR A 208 -16.91 -22.67 5.79
CA THR A 208 -16.42 -23.16 7.09
C THR A 208 -14.90 -23.18 7.13
N GLU A 209 -14.32 -23.37 8.31
CA GLU A 209 -12.86 -23.49 8.46
C GLU A 209 -12.27 -24.73 7.77
N ASP A 210 -13.09 -25.74 7.49
CA ASP A 210 -12.69 -26.99 6.82
C ASP A 210 -12.75 -26.91 5.29
N TRP A 211 -13.21 -25.78 4.72
CA TRP A 211 -13.31 -25.62 3.27
C TRP A 211 -11.96 -25.75 2.57
N THR A 212 -11.97 -26.51 1.48
CA THR A 212 -10.87 -26.60 0.55
C THR A 212 -11.01 -25.60 -0.60
N TRP A 213 -9.95 -25.45 -1.39
CA TRP A 213 -10.01 -24.67 -2.63
C TRP A 213 -11.02 -25.21 -3.65
N ASP A 214 -11.29 -26.51 -3.64
CA ASP A 214 -12.30 -27.11 -4.52
C ASP A 214 -13.71 -26.77 -4.02
N ASP A 215 -13.97 -26.77 -2.70
CA ASP A 215 -15.25 -26.32 -2.13
C ASP A 215 -15.54 -24.87 -2.47
N MET A 216 -14.54 -23.99 -2.31
CA MET A 216 -14.64 -22.58 -2.71
C MET A 216 -14.94 -22.43 -4.21
N ARG A 217 -14.27 -23.21 -5.06
CA ARG A 217 -14.52 -23.17 -6.52
C ARG A 217 -15.94 -23.61 -6.84
N THR A 218 -16.42 -24.69 -6.24
CA THR A 218 -17.77 -25.21 -6.47
C THR A 218 -18.81 -24.19 -6.02
N ALA A 219 -18.67 -23.60 -4.82
CA ALA A 219 -19.57 -22.57 -4.35
C ALA A 219 -19.62 -21.36 -5.30
N ALA A 220 -18.45 -20.89 -5.77
CA ALA A 220 -18.37 -19.78 -6.71
C ALA A 220 -19.04 -20.10 -8.07
N GLN A 221 -18.93 -21.34 -8.55
CA GLN A 221 -19.60 -21.78 -9.77
C GLN A 221 -21.13 -21.82 -9.60
N THR A 222 -21.63 -22.38 -8.50
CA THR A 222 -23.07 -22.43 -8.23
C THR A 222 -23.68 -21.05 -8.06
N ILE A 223 -22.97 -20.12 -7.43
CA ILE A 223 -23.42 -18.72 -7.28
C ILE A 223 -23.49 -17.98 -8.62
N ALA A 224 -22.66 -18.36 -9.61
CA ALA A 224 -22.57 -17.65 -10.89
C ALA A 224 -23.63 -18.08 -11.93
N GLU A 225 -24.38 -19.16 -11.67
CA GLU A 225 -25.46 -19.68 -12.53
C GLU A 225 -26.78 -18.92 -12.34
#